data_AF-A0A016UD73-F1
#
_entry.id   AF-A0A016UD73-F1
#
_cell.length_a   1.000
_cell.length_b   1.000
_cell.length_c   1.000
_cell.angle_alpha   90.00
_cell.angle_beta   90.00
_cell.angle_gamma   90.00
#
_symmetry.space_group_name_H-M   'P 1'
#
loop_
_entity.id
_entity.type
_entity.pdbx_description
1 polymer ?
#
loop_
_entity_poly.entity_id
_entity_poly.type
_entity_poly.pdbx_seq_one_letter_code
_entity_poly.pdbx_strand_id
1 'polypeptide(L)'
;MGDQAPSLATCCIWYRKFRNGEESLDEAPRTGRPPTQKRSVAIANCEAQPDLSVQDIAARTQTPKSTVHDFFRTSGKVPKLPRVLPHVLSTLDKKRRVEVCTSLLNRRRTFAWIDSIVTMDEKYCSYDNAVRR
;
A
#
# COMPACT_ATOMS: atom_id res chain seq x y z
N MET A 1 20.65 -10.71 50.59
CA MET A 1 19.76 -10.30 49.49
C MET A 1 19.80 -11.40 48.45
N GLY A 2 18.66 -11.84 47.92
CA GLY A 2 18.62 -12.92 46.92
C GLY A 2 19.27 -12.49 45.61
N ASP A 3 19.91 -13.43 44.92
CA ASP A 3 20.71 -13.21 43.69
C ASP A 3 19.94 -12.55 42.52
N GLN A 4 18.61 -12.46 42.61
CA GLN A 4 17.75 -11.83 41.60
C GLN A 4 17.30 -10.41 41.96
N ALA A 5 17.82 -9.84 43.06
CA ALA A 5 17.48 -8.47 43.46
C ALA A 5 18.16 -7.43 42.53
N PRO A 6 17.47 -6.33 42.18
CA PRO A 6 18.06 -5.26 41.39
C PRO A 6 19.21 -4.58 42.14
N SER A 7 20.17 -4.04 41.38
CA SER A 7 21.32 -3.34 41.95
C SER A 7 20.90 -2.09 42.73
N LEU A 8 21.70 -1.69 43.71
CA LEU A 8 21.50 -0.43 44.45
C LEU A 8 21.39 0.78 43.51
N ALA A 9 22.17 0.80 42.42
CA ALA A 9 22.13 1.86 41.43
C ALA A 9 20.76 1.93 40.72
N THR A 10 20.21 0.78 40.35
CA THR A 10 18.87 0.67 39.76
C THR A 10 17.80 1.20 40.73
N CYS A 11 17.86 0.81 42.00
CA CYS A 11 16.94 1.30 43.04
C CYS A 11 17.00 2.83 43.22
N CYS A 12 18.20 3.41 43.23
CA CYS A 12 18.39 4.86 43.31
C CYS A 12 17.83 5.62 42.10
N ILE A 13 17.94 5.06 40.89
CA ILE A 13 17.38 5.66 39.66
C ILE A 13 15.84 5.67 39.75
N TRP A 14 15.23 4.55 40.12
CA TRP A 14 13.78 4.45 40.29
C TRP A 14 13.26 5.37 41.40
N TYR A 15 13.96 5.46 42.53
CA TYR A 15 13.60 6.40 43.59
C TYR A 15 13.57 7.86 43.10
N ARG A 16 14.54 8.28 42.27
CA ARG A 16 14.51 9.62 41.67
C ARG A 16 13.35 9.81 40.70
N LYS A 17 13.03 8.80 39.87
CA LYS A 17 11.89 8.85 38.94
C LYS A 17 10.56 9.05 39.69
N PHE A 18 10.32 8.24 40.71
CA PHE A 18 9.13 8.37 41.56
C PHE A 18 9.09 9.70 42.31
N ARG A 19 10.23 10.17 42.84
CA ARG A 19 10.33 11.49 43.49
C ARG A 19 9.99 12.64 42.53
N ASN A 20 10.27 12.47 41.24
CA ASN A 20 9.96 13.45 40.19
C ASN A 20 8.53 13.32 39.63
N GLY A 21 7.70 12.44 40.21
CA GLY A 21 6.29 12.25 39.81
C GLY A 21 6.08 11.31 38.61
N GLU A 22 7.12 10.59 38.18
CA GLU A 22 7.00 9.59 37.11
C GLU A 22 6.58 8.24 37.74
N GLU A 23 5.30 7.91 37.66
CA GLU A 23 4.71 6.70 38.26
C GLU A 23 4.66 5.49 37.30
N SER A 24 4.97 5.70 36.02
CA SER A 24 4.96 4.62 35.02
C SER A 24 6.07 3.61 35.29
N LEU A 25 5.69 2.34 35.34
CA LEU A 25 6.62 1.20 35.40
C LEU A 25 7.05 0.73 34.00
N ASP A 26 6.40 1.25 32.95
CA ASP A 26 6.72 0.89 31.58
C ASP A 26 8.07 1.46 31.17
N GLU A 27 8.81 0.67 30.40
CA GLU A 27 10.06 1.14 29.83
C GLU A 27 9.76 2.23 28.79
N ALA A 28 10.37 3.41 28.97
CA ALA A 28 10.26 4.49 28.01
C ALA A 28 10.70 3.99 26.61
N PRO A 29 10.11 4.52 25.52
CA PRO A 29 10.45 4.09 24.18
C PRO A 29 11.96 4.20 23.98
N ARG A 30 12.61 3.06 23.78
CA ARG A 30 14.05 3.04 23.50
C ARG A 30 14.27 3.77 22.18
N THR A 31 15.29 4.64 22.14
CA THR A 31 15.75 5.26 20.90
C THR A 31 16.30 4.16 20.00
N GLY A 32 15.43 3.61 19.15
CA GLY A 32 15.78 2.56 18.21
C GLY A 32 16.72 3.06 17.13
N ARG A 33 17.08 2.17 16.19
CA ARG A 33 17.86 2.57 15.02
C ARG A 33 17.08 3.63 14.23
N PRO A 34 17.67 4.80 13.93
CA PRO A 34 16.99 5.82 13.15
C PRO A 34 16.62 5.28 11.77
N PRO A 35 15.48 5.70 11.20
CA PRO A 35 15.05 5.26 9.88
C PRO A 35 16.08 5.68 8.83
N THR A 36 16.62 4.69 8.12
CA THR A 36 17.64 4.91 7.10
C THR A 36 17.08 5.79 5.97
N GLN A 37 17.81 6.82 5.53
CA GLN A 37 17.46 7.67 4.37
C GLN A 37 17.13 6.84 3.11
N LYS A 38 17.74 5.66 2.98
CA LYS A 38 17.46 4.70 1.90
C LYS A 38 16.02 4.17 1.89
N ARG A 39 15.30 4.20 3.02
CA ARG A 39 13.90 3.77 3.13
C ARG A 39 12.97 4.69 2.34
N SER A 40 13.08 6.00 2.53
CA SER A 40 12.24 6.96 1.81
C SER A 40 12.51 6.91 0.30
N VAL A 41 13.78 6.77 -0.10
CA VAL A 41 14.16 6.64 -1.51
C VAL A 41 13.58 5.36 -2.14
N ALA A 42 13.62 4.23 -1.44
CA ALA A 42 13.03 2.98 -1.95
C ALA A 42 11.50 3.08 -2.14
N ILE A 43 10.81 3.75 -1.20
CA ILE A 43 9.36 3.97 -1.30
C ILE A 43 9.03 4.92 -2.46
N ALA A 44 9.77 6.03 -2.60
CA ALA A 44 9.57 6.97 -3.70
C ALA A 44 9.78 6.31 -5.08
N ASN A 45 10.78 5.43 -5.22
CA ASN A 45 11.00 4.67 -6.45
C ASN A 45 9.81 3.76 -6.79
N CYS A 46 9.24 3.09 -5.79
CA CYS A 46 8.05 2.24 -5.96
C CYS A 46 6.81 3.07 -6.37
N GLU A 47 6.66 4.29 -5.84
CA GLU A 47 5.53 5.16 -6.19
C GLU A 47 5.66 5.77 -7.58
N ALA A 48 6.88 6.14 -7.99
CA ALA A 48 7.14 6.65 -9.33
C ALA A 48 6.98 5.57 -10.42
N GLN A 49 7.39 4.33 -10.13
CA GLN A 49 7.32 3.19 -11.05
C GLN A 49 6.84 1.93 -10.30
N PRO A 50 5.52 1.71 -10.22
CA PRO A 50 4.93 0.59 -9.47
C PRO A 50 5.21 -0.80 -10.05
N ASP A 51 5.68 -0.86 -11.30
CA ASP A 51 6.01 -2.06 -12.06
C ASP A 51 7.41 -2.61 -11.76
N LEU A 52 8.25 -1.86 -11.06
CA LEU A 52 9.60 -2.30 -10.69
C LEU A 52 9.58 -3.45 -9.69
N SER A 53 10.49 -4.41 -9.90
CA SER A 53 10.70 -5.47 -8.92
C SER A 53 11.47 -4.96 -7.71
N VAL A 54 11.35 -5.68 -6.58
CA VAL A 54 12.16 -5.42 -5.38
C VAL A 54 13.67 -5.51 -5.69
N GLN A 55 14.07 -6.34 -6.66
CA GLN A 55 15.46 -6.46 -7.11
C GLN A 55 15.93 -5.20 -7.85
N ASP A 56 15.10 -4.65 -8.74
CA ASP A 56 15.44 -3.42 -9.47
C ASP A 56 15.60 -2.24 -8.51
N ILE A 57 14.69 -2.14 -7.53
CA ILE A 57 14.75 -1.08 -6.51
C ILE A 57 15.97 -1.27 -5.61
N ALA A 58 16.31 -2.51 -5.25
CA ALA A 58 17.53 -2.84 -4.49
C ALA A 58 18.80 -2.42 -5.23
N ALA A 59 18.88 -2.70 -6.53
CA ALA A 59 20.00 -2.28 -7.38
C ALA A 59 20.12 -0.76 -7.46
N ARG A 60 19.01 -0.05 -7.71
CA ARG A 60 18.97 1.43 -7.81
C ARG A 60 19.33 2.13 -6.49
N THR A 61 18.90 1.57 -5.37
CA THR A 61 19.12 2.16 -4.04
C THR A 61 20.38 1.64 -3.34
N GLN A 62 21.14 0.74 -3.98
CA GLN A 62 22.30 0.05 -3.40
C GLN A 62 21.97 -0.47 -1.99
N THR A 63 20.84 -1.15 -1.88
CA THR A 63 20.30 -1.67 -0.63
C THR A 63 20.02 -3.16 -0.82
N PRO A 64 20.35 -4.03 0.14
CA PRO A 64 20.01 -5.44 0.04
C PRO A 64 18.52 -5.67 -0.20
N LYS A 65 18.18 -6.66 -1.03
CA LYS A 65 16.80 -7.02 -1.39
C LYS A 65 15.92 -7.26 -0.17
N SER A 66 16.43 -7.97 0.84
CA SER A 66 15.71 -8.24 2.10
C SER A 66 15.31 -6.95 2.81
N THR A 67 16.23 -6.00 2.92
CA THR A 67 15.98 -4.70 3.55
C THR A 67 14.95 -3.88 2.77
N VAL A 68 14.99 -3.89 1.43
CA VAL A 68 13.97 -3.21 0.60
C VAL A 68 12.60 -3.87 0.77
N HIS A 69 12.55 -5.20 0.83
CA HIS A 69 11.32 -5.93 1.11
C HIS A 69 10.73 -5.55 2.48
N ASP A 70 11.57 -5.46 3.52
CA ASP A 70 11.14 -5.04 4.86
C ASP A 70 10.65 -3.59 4.88
N PHE A 71 11.28 -2.70 4.11
CA PHE A 71 10.79 -1.33 3.94
C PHE A 71 9.37 -1.29 3.38
N PHE A 72 9.07 -2.11 2.36
CA PHE A 72 7.73 -2.21 1.78
C PHE A 72 6.72 -2.83 2.73
N ARG A 73 7.07 -3.94 3.40
CA ARG A 73 6.22 -4.59 4.39
C ARG A 73 5.86 -3.64 5.54
N THR A 74 6.84 -2.95 6.11
CA THR A 74 6.64 -2.01 7.22
C THR A 74 5.93 -0.71 6.82
N SER A 75 5.87 -0.39 5.52
CA SER A 75 5.13 0.75 4.98
C SER A 75 3.75 0.35 4.42
N GLY A 76 3.35 -0.91 4.54
CA GLY A 76 2.05 -1.41 4.08
C GLY A 76 1.94 -1.53 2.55
N LYS A 77 3.05 -1.50 1.82
CA LYS A 77 3.05 -1.71 0.36
C LYS A 77 2.92 -3.21 0.07
N VAL A 78 1.94 -3.56 -0.75
CA VAL A 78 1.63 -4.95 -1.13
C VAL A 78 1.65 -5.07 -2.65
N PRO A 79 2.33 -6.07 -3.23
CA PRO A 79 2.30 -6.29 -4.67
C PRO A 79 0.89 -6.67 -5.11
N LYS A 80 0.41 -6.04 -6.18
CA LYS A 80 -0.87 -6.36 -6.82
C LYS A 80 -0.64 -6.65 -8.29
N LEU A 81 -1.33 -7.66 -8.81
CA LEU A 81 -1.30 -7.93 -10.25
C LEU A 81 -1.96 -6.76 -11.01
N PRO A 82 -1.38 -6.34 -12.14
CA PRO A 82 -1.98 -5.31 -12.97
C PRO A 82 -3.33 -5.80 -13.50
N ARG A 83 -4.29 -4.89 -13.60
CA ARG A 83 -5.57 -5.18 -14.24
C ARG A 83 -5.34 -5.35 -15.74
N VAL A 84 -5.83 -6.44 -16.30
CA VAL A 84 -5.82 -6.64 -17.76
C VAL A 84 -6.79 -5.64 -18.39
N LEU A 85 -6.28 -4.78 -19.26
CA LEU A 85 -7.08 -3.87 -20.07
C LEU A 85 -7.37 -4.55 -21.42
N PRO A 86 -8.64 -4.67 -21.86
CA PRO A 86 -8.98 -5.35 -23.11
C PRO A 86 -8.33 -4.72 -24.35
N HIS A 87 -8.22 -3.39 -24.37
CA HIS A 87 -7.70 -2.63 -25.51
C HIS A 87 -6.84 -1.45 -25.05
N VAL A 88 -5.78 -1.19 -25.81
CA VAL A 88 -4.97 0.03 -25.68
C VAL A 88 -5.66 1.14 -26.48
N LEU A 89 -6.32 2.06 -25.78
CA LEU A 89 -7.06 3.15 -26.42
C LEU A 89 -6.12 4.27 -26.91
N SER A 90 -6.38 4.77 -28.13
CA SER A 90 -5.69 5.96 -28.63
C SER A 90 -6.12 7.22 -27.86
N THR A 91 -5.38 8.31 -28.01
CA THR A 91 -5.76 9.61 -27.42
C THR A 91 -7.10 10.11 -27.97
N LEU A 92 -7.39 9.84 -29.24
CA LEU A 92 -8.67 10.19 -29.88
C LEU A 92 -9.82 9.35 -29.31
N ASP A 93 -9.64 8.04 -29.14
CA ASP A 93 -10.67 7.16 -28.58
C ASP A 93 -11.02 7.56 -27.15
N LYS A 94 -10.00 7.93 -26.35
CA LYS A 94 -10.21 8.43 -24.98
C LYS A 94 -11.07 9.69 -24.98
N LYS A 95 -10.76 10.66 -25.85
CA LYS A 95 -11.55 11.91 -25.96
C LYS A 95 -12.99 11.62 -26.38
N ARG A 96 -13.18 10.83 -27.45
CA ARG A 96 -14.51 10.46 -27.94
C ARG A 96 -15.34 9.76 -26.86
N ARG A 97 -14.74 8.84 -26.09
CA ARG A 97 -15.43 8.16 -24.98
C ARG A 97 -15.87 9.15 -23.89
N VAL A 98 -15.00 10.07 -23.50
CA VAL A 98 -15.34 11.10 -22.49
C VAL A 98 -16.47 11.98 -22.99
N GLU A 99 -16.41 12.44 -24.25
CA GLU A 99 -17.44 13.28 -24.87
C GLU A 99 -18.80 12.57 -24.91
N VAL A 100 -18.83 11.32 -25.40
CA VAL A 100 -20.07 10.52 -25.46
C VAL A 100 -20.64 10.28 -24.08
N CYS A 101 -19.82 9.85 -23.10
CA CYS A 101 -20.28 9.65 -21.73
C CYS A 101 -20.82 10.93 -21.10
N THR A 102 -20.13 12.06 -21.31
CA THR A 102 -20.57 13.36 -20.79
C THR A 102 -21.89 13.79 -21.40
N SER A 103 -22.05 13.61 -22.72
CA SER A 103 -23.31 13.87 -23.42
C SER A 103 -24.45 13.00 -22.89
N LEU A 104 -24.22 11.70 -22.70
CA LEU A 104 -25.22 10.78 -22.15
C LEU A 104 -25.62 11.13 -20.72
N LEU A 105 -24.66 11.49 -19.86
CA LEU A 105 -24.94 11.94 -18.49
C LEU A 105 -25.75 13.23 -18.46
N ASN A 106 -25.48 14.16 -19.38
CA ASN A 106 -26.19 15.44 -19.47
C ASN A 106 -27.50 15.38 -20.27
N ARG A 107 -27.81 14.23 -20.91
CA ARG A 107 -28.97 14.09 -21.81
C ARG A 107 -30.29 14.34 -21.12
N ARG A 108 -30.45 13.92 -19.86
CA ARG A 108 -31.62 14.20 -19.01
C ARG A 108 -31.18 14.31 -17.55
N ARG A 109 -31.85 15.18 -16.78
CA ARG A 109 -31.61 15.36 -15.34
C ARG A 109 -31.84 14.09 -14.50
N THR A 110 -32.67 13.16 -14.99
CA THR A 110 -33.06 11.94 -14.30
C THR A 110 -32.64 10.70 -15.09
N PHE A 111 -32.36 9.58 -14.42
CA PHE A 111 -31.98 8.31 -15.05
C PHE A 111 -33.17 7.48 -15.60
N ALA A 112 -34.40 7.99 -15.53
CA ALA A 112 -35.62 7.29 -16.01
C ALA A 112 -35.59 6.90 -17.51
N TRP A 113 -34.67 7.44 -18.31
CA TRP A 113 -34.50 7.03 -19.71
C TRP A 113 -33.74 5.71 -19.85
N ILE A 114 -32.97 5.30 -18.84
CA ILE A 114 -32.24 4.02 -18.85
C ILE A 114 -33.23 2.85 -18.93
N ASP A 115 -34.40 2.98 -18.30
CA ASP A 115 -35.46 1.96 -18.31
C ASP A 115 -36.00 1.68 -19.72
N SER A 116 -35.78 2.59 -20.67
CA SER A 116 -36.17 2.41 -22.08
C SER A 116 -35.08 1.82 -22.96
N ILE A 117 -33.86 1.62 -22.43
CA ILE A 117 -32.74 1.09 -23.22
C ILE A 117 -32.88 -0.42 -23.33
N VAL A 118 -32.86 -0.92 -24.57
CA VAL A 118 -32.68 -2.34 -24.88
C VAL A 118 -31.29 -2.52 -25.46
N THR A 119 -30.47 -3.39 -24.87
CA THR A 119 -29.12 -3.72 -25.34
C THR A 119 -29.02 -5.19 -25.74
N MET A 120 -28.20 -5.49 -26.73
CA MET A 120 -27.89 -6.85 -27.17
C MET A 120 -26.37 -6.95 -27.41
N ASP A 121 -25.77 -8.07 -27.01
CA ASP A 121 -24.37 -8.40 -27.26
C ASP A 121 -24.24 -9.91 -27.48
N GLU A 122 -23.23 -10.32 -28.22
CA GLU A 122 -22.97 -11.72 -28.54
C GLU A 122 -21.77 -12.22 -27.74
N LYS A 123 -21.92 -13.38 -27.11
CA LYS A 123 -20.84 -14.02 -26.34
C LYS A 123 -20.72 -15.48 -26.75
N TYR A 124 -19.50 -15.89 -27.11
CA TYR A 124 -19.18 -17.29 -27.32
C TYR A 124 -19.35 -18.11 -26.04
N CYS A 125 -20.03 -19.26 -26.16
CA CYS A 125 -20.18 -20.25 -25.09
C CYS A 125 -19.35 -21.49 -25.42
N SER A 126 -18.49 -21.91 -24.49
CA SER A 126 -17.76 -23.18 -24.59
C SER A 126 -18.70 -24.34 -24.27
N TYR A 127 -18.50 -25.47 -24.94
CA TYR A 127 -19.22 -26.72 -24.66
C TYR A 127 -18.70 -27.45 -23.41
N ASP A 128 -17.48 -27.16 -22.99
CA ASP A 128 -16.88 -27.75 -21.80
C ASP A 128 -17.17 -26.89 -20.56
N ASN A 129 -17.88 -27.47 -19.59
CA ASN A 129 -18.18 -26.84 -18.30
C ASN A 129 -16.99 -27.03 -17.35
N ALA A 130 -15.90 -26.30 -17.60
CA ALA A 130 -14.79 -26.25 -16.67
C ALA A 130 -15.25 -25.59 -15.36
N VAL A 131 -15.44 -26.40 -14.32
CA VAL A 131 -15.71 -25.91 -12.95
C VAL A 131 -14.49 -25.10 -12.51
N ARG A 132 -14.66 -23.78 -12.32
CA ARG A 132 -13.63 -22.93 -11.72
C ARG A 132 -13.39 -23.43 -10.29
N ARG A 133 -12.18 -23.94 -10.03
CA ARG A 133 -11.71 -24.30 -8.69
C ARG A 133 -11.17 -23.09 -7.95
#